data_AF-A0A496B2E5-F1
#
_entry.id   AF-A0A496B2E5-F1
#
_cell.length_a   1.000
_cell.length_b   1.000
_cell.length_c   1.000
_cell.angle_alpha   90.00
_cell.angle_beta   90.00
_cell.angle_gamma   90.00
#
_symmetry.space_group_name_H-M   'P 1'
#
loop_
_entity.id
_entity.type
_entity.pdbx_description
1 polymer ?
#
loop_
_entity_poly.entity_id
_entity_poly.type
_entity_poly.pdbx_seq_one_letter_code
_entity_poly.pdbx_strand_id
1 'polypeptide(L)' 'MIEYKSYIGVVDFDPEIDLFHGTVINTQDVITFYGASVSELREEMQKSLEVYFEVCEEQGKVPDKPFVRHT' A
#
# COMPACT_ATOMS: atom_id res chain seq x y z
N MET A 1 -11.13 2.59 -1.42
CA MET A 1 -10.44 1.39 -0.92
C MET A 1 -10.04 0.54 -2.11
N ILE A 2 -8.78 0.13 -2.19
CA ILE A 2 -8.24 -0.79 -3.19
C ILE A 2 -7.50 -1.93 -2.48
N GLU A 3 -7.42 -3.10 -3.13
CA GLU A 3 -6.86 -4.31 -2.53
C GLU A 3 -5.87 -4.99 -3.48
N TYR A 4 -4.78 -5.52 -2.92
CA TYR A 4 -3.80 -6.36 -3.61
C TYR A 4 -3.19 -7.37 -2.64
N LYS A 5 -3.21 -8.67 -2.97
CA LYS A 5 -2.70 -9.76 -2.08
C LYS A 5 -3.21 -9.67 -0.62
N SER A 6 -4.46 -9.25 -0.43
CA SER A 6 -5.11 -8.98 0.88
C SER A 6 -4.58 -7.76 1.65
N TYR A 7 -3.66 -6.99 1.08
CA TYR A 7 -3.29 -5.65 1.60
C TYR A 7 -4.34 -4.63 1.17
N ILE A 8 -4.66 -3.71 2.07
CA ILE A 8 -5.76 -2.75 1.93
C ILE A 8 -5.17 -1.35 1.80
N GLY A 9 -5.36 -0.73 0.63
CA GLY A 9 -5.05 0.66 0.37
C GLY A 9 -6.27 1.57 0.59
N VAL A 10 -6.13 2.58 1.44
CA VAL A 10 -7.05 3.72 1.54
C VAL A 10 -6.45 4.88 0.77
N VAL A 11 -7.30 5.65 0.09
CA VAL A 11 -6.87 6.70 -0.83
C VAL A 11 -7.62 7.98 -0.51
N ASP A 12 -6.87 9.07 -0.39
CA ASP A 12 -7.36 10.43 -0.18
C ASP A 12 -6.78 11.36 -1.26
N PHE A 13 -7.49 12.42 -1.63
CA PHE A 13 -6.96 13.41 -2.58
C PHE A 13 -6.02 14.38 -1.86
N ASP A 14 -4.82 14.56 -2.42
CA ASP A 14 -3.83 15.53 -1.97
C ASP A 14 -3.86 16.77 -2.87
N PRO A 15 -4.41 17.90 -2.39
CA PRO A 15 -4.54 19.12 -3.18
C PRO A 15 -3.21 19.87 -3.38
N GLU A 16 -2.15 19.57 -2.62
CA GLU A 16 -0.87 20.28 -2.77
C GLU A 16 -0.12 19.83 -4.02
N ILE A 17 -0.34 18.58 -4.45
CA ILE A 17 0.33 17.98 -5.61
C ILE A 17 -0.64 17.49 -6.69
N ASP A 18 -1.94 17.71 -6.52
CA ASP A 18 -3.01 17.33 -7.46
C ASP A 18 -3.01 15.83 -7.81
N LEU A 19 -2.74 14.99 -6.82
CA LEU A 19 -2.73 13.52 -6.94
C LEU A 19 -3.52 12.88 -5.82
N PHE A 20 -3.88 11.62 -6.01
CA PHE A 20 -4.40 10.79 -4.93
C PHE A 20 -3.23 10.18 -4.15
N HIS A 21 -3.24 10.35 -2.83
CA HIS A 21 -2.34 9.70 -1.89
C HIS A 21 -2.97 8.41 -1.37
N GLY A 22 -2.26 7.30 -1.50
CA GLY A 22 -2.65 5.99 -0.99
C GLY A 22 -1.80 5.55 0.20
N THR A 23 -2.43 4.94 1.20
CA THR A 23 -1.76 4.33 2.37
C THR A 23 -2.28 2.91 2.59
N VAL A 24 -1.37 1.95 2.80
CA VAL A 24 -1.73 0.59 3.22
C VAL A 24 -1.99 0.59 4.73
N ILE A 25 -3.19 0.17 5.14
CA ILE A 25 -3.66 0.36 6.53
C ILE A 25 -3.64 -0.89 7.40
N ASN A 26 -3.31 -2.05 6.83
CA ASN A 26 -3.34 -3.34 7.52
C ASN A 26 -1.94 -3.97 7.67
N THR A 27 -0.93 -3.12 7.82
CA THR A 27 0.48 -3.42 8.08
C THR A 27 0.98 -2.60 9.28
N GLN A 28 2.06 -3.01 9.95
CA GLN A 28 2.69 -2.14 10.98
C GLN A 28 3.64 -1.13 10.32
N ASP A 29 4.22 -1.50 9.19
CA ASP A 29 5.04 -0.61 8.37
C ASP A 29 4.17 0.38 7.58
N VAL A 30 4.69 1.60 7.41
CA VAL A 30 4.06 2.64 6.59
C VAL A 30 4.42 2.40 5.13
N ILE A 31 3.41 2.06 4.33
CA ILE A 31 3.54 1.86 2.89
C ILE A 31 2.60 2.85 2.19
N THR A 32 3.17 3.75 1.41
CA THR A 32 2.44 4.80 0.70
C THR A 32 2.68 4.73 -0.79
N PHE A 33 1.74 5.27 -1.57
CA PHE A 33 1.82 5.34 -3.02
C PHE A 33 1.00 6.55 -3.51
N TYR A 34 1.23 7.00 -4.74
CA TYR A 34 0.47 8.09 -5.36
C TYR A 34 -0.01 7.69 -6.75
N GLY A 35 -1.05 8.35 -7.25
CA GLY A 35 -1.49 8.19 -8.64
C GLY A 35 -2.53 9.23 -9.04
N ALA A 36 -2.60 9.54 -10.33
CA ALA A 36 -3.59 10.46 -10.91
C ALA A 36 -4.88 9.73 -11.33
N SER A 37 -4.85 8.40 -11.40
CA SER A 37 -5.96 7.58 -11.87
C SER A 37 -6.09 6.28 -11.06
N VAL A 38 -7.25 5.63 -11.16
CA VAL A 38 -7.47 4.32 -10.54
C VAL A 38 -6.45 3.27 -11.03
N SER A 39 -6.06 3.33 -12.30
CA SER A 39 -5.07 2.43 -12.89
C SER A 39 -3.69 2.65 -12.29
N GLU A 40 -3.24 3.91 -12.20
CA GLU A 40 -1.96 4.26 -11.58
C GLU A 40 -1.95 3.89 -10.09
N LEU A 41 -3.03 4.16 -9.35
CA LEU A 41 -3.12 3.78 -7.94
C LEU A 41 -2.95 2.27 -7.72
N ARG A 42 -3.47 1.43 -8.62
CA ARG A 42 -3.31 -0.03 -8.54
C ARG A 42 -1.88 -0.45 -8.86
N GLU A 43 -1.30 0.14 -9.90
CA GLU A 43 0.07 -0.14 -10.33
C GLU A 43 1.08 0.26 -9.25
N GLU A 44 0.96 1.48 -8.72
CA GLU A 44 1.87 2.01 -7.70
C GLU A 44 1.68 1.31 -6.35
N MET A 45 0.44 0.94 -5.98
CA MET A 45 0.22 0.10 -4.79
C MET A 45 0.95 -1.25 -4.93
N GLN A 46 0.84 -1.90 -6.10
CA GLN A 46 1.53 -3.16 -6.35
C GLN A 46 3.05 -2.98 -6.25
N LYS A 47 3.63 -1.96 -6.91
CA LYS A 47 5.08 -1.68 -6.86
C LYS A 47 5.56 -1.42 -5.43
N SER A 48 4.87 -0.57 -4.68
CA SER A 48 5.22 -0.28 -3.29
C SER A 48 5.20 -1.53 -2.41
N LEU A 49 4.26 -2.46 -2.64
CA LEU A 49 4.18 -3.73 -1.92
C LEU A 49 5.27 -4.73 -2.31
N GLU A 50 5.62 -4.83 -3.60
CA GLU A 50 6.74 -5.69 -4.01
C GLU A 50 8.06 -5.20 -3.42
N VAL A 51 8.32 -3.87 -3.43
CA VAL A 51 9.50 -3.27 -2.75
C VAL A 51 9.49 -3.59 -1.26
N TYR A 52 8.31 -3.50 -0.61
CA TYR A 52 8.18 -3.86 0.80
C TYR A 52 8.56 -5.34 1.06
N PHE A 53 8.15 -6.26 0.19
CA PHE A 53 8.49 -7.68 0.34
C PHE A 53 9.98 -7.94 0.15
N GLU A 54 10.60 -7.30 -0.83
CA GLU A 54 12.06 -7.37 -1.05
C GLU A 54 12.82 -6.89 0.19
N VAL A 55 12.44 -5.74 0.75
CA VAL A 55 13.05 -5.21 1.98
C VAL A 55 12.87 -6.15 3.17
N CYS A 56 11.70 -6.80 3.30
CA CYS A 56 11.48 -7.80 4.34
C CYS A 56 12.41 -9.00 4.18
N GLU A 57 12.53 -9.52 2.95
CA GLU A 57 13.41 -10.65 2.63
C GLU A 57 14.88 -10.33 2.94
N GLU A 58 15.38 -9.15 2.52
CA GLU A 58 16.74 -8.70 2.78
C GLU A 58 17.04 -8.59 4.29
N GLN A 59 16.04 -8.26 5.10
CA GLN A 59 16.16 -8.15 6.55
C GLN A 59 15.91 -9.48 7.29
N GLY A 60 15.62 -10.58 6.57
CA GLY A 60 15.24 -11.86 7.18
C GLY A 60 13.93 -11.79 7.96
N LYS A 61 13.06 -10.83 7.63
CA LYS A 61 11.74 -10.63 8.24
C LYS A 61 10.67 -11.26 7.37
N VAL A 62 9.61 -11.73 8.01
CA VAL A 62 8.38 -12.10 7.29
C VAL A 62 7.55 -10.82 7.13
N PRO A 63 7.10 -10.48 5.91
CA PRO A 63 6.20 -9.34 5.70
C PRO A 63 5.00 -9.43 6.63
N ASP A 64 4.58 -8.30 7.20
CA ASP A 64 3.42 -8.26 8.07
C ASP A 64 2.20 -8.81 7.33
N LYS A 65 1.56 -9.82 7.91
CA LYS A 65 0.33 -10.35 7.34
C LYS A 65 -0.80 -9.33 7.54
N PRO A 66 -1.63 -9.10 6.51
CA PRO A 66 -2.88 -8.37 6.59
C PRO A 66 -3.68 -8.71 7.85
N PHE A 67 -3.76 -7.78 8.80
CA PHE A 67 -4.59 -7.94 9.98
C PHE A 67 -6.05 -7.72 9.58
N VAL A 68 -6.80 -8.78 9.32
CA VAL A 68 -8.27 -8.69 9.29
C VAL A 68 -8.75 -8.60 10.73
N ARG A 69 -9.11 -7.40 11.19
CA ARG A 69 -9.90 -7.28 12.42
C ARG A 69 -11.24 -7.97 12.16
N HIS A 70 -11.39 -9.19 12.64
CA HIS A 70 -12.71 -9.80 12.82
C HIS A 70 -13.47 -8.91 13.81
N THR A 71 -14.46 -8.18 13.30
CA THR A 71 -15.51 -7.55 14.11
C THR A 71 -16.78 -8.35 13.90
#